data_AF-A0A5X4PM16-F1
#
_entry.id   AF-A0A5X4PM16-F1
#
_cell.length_a   1.000
_cell.length_b   1.000
_cell.length_c   1.000
_cell.angle_alpha   90.00
_cell.angle_beta   90.00
_cell.angle_gamma   90.00
#
_symmetry.space_group_name_H-M   'P 1'
#
loop_
_entity.id
_entity.type
_entity.pdbx_description
1 polymer ?
#
loop_
_entity_poly.entity_id
_entity_poly.type
_entity_poly.pdbx_seq_one_letter_code
_entity_poly.pdbx_strand_id
1 'polypeptide(L)'
;MKFSLVFFSLLASGLVSQPVFAIVHNINNGADNTATGNHYIIGDQNKVISSGGDNVIYGDRNNVENGDTVIVGQVNSMTGAWGTVIGDVNNITASGGALNNTVGMNNTVNGDNVNVVGSENNVVGTNNTALGNKTQISANNSVAIGNSSVTNRDNTVSVGSSGAERQIINVASGVEDTDAVNVKQLNDKSKEALDAAKNYTDQTKTELNTSITNAKNEAINTANGYTDTQVSGVKTELNTSITNAKNEAINTAKGYTDTQVNGVKTELNTSITNAKNEAINTANGYTDIRYTQSVNYTNEKYEESRNYAQSAANKAEANANSYTEKRISQLDNSMNERFSQLGDKINRVEKKLNAGIAGVAAIASIPYVTENNFSYGIGLGNYSNGNATAAGIQLKTSSNTNLRLNVSWDSSHNTALGMGFAGGW
;
A
#
# COMPACT_ATOMS: atom_id res chain seq x y z
N MET A 1 127.37 104.25 113.29
CA MET A 1 126.11 104.14 114.09
C MET A 1 125.49 102.80 113.70
N LYS A 2 125.22 101.83 114.59
CA LYS A 2 124.24 101.81 115.72
C LYS A 2 122.84 102.20 115.21
N PHE A 3 121.74 101.42 115.29
CA PHE A 3 121.36 100.11 115.87
C PHE A 3 120.62 99.29 114.77
N SER A 4 120.56 97.96 114.66
CA SER A 4 120.14 96.87 115.57
C SER A 4 118.68 96.87 116.04
N LEU A 5 117.82 96.02 115.45
CA LEU A 5 116.83 95.25 116.21
C LEU A 5 116.51 93.92 115.50
N VAL A 6 116.06 92.93 116.28
CA VAL A 6 116.20 91.50 116.01
C VAL A 6 114.95 90.74 116.50
N PHE A 7 114.48 89.77 115.69
CA PHE A 7 113.66 88.58 116.02
C PHE A 7 112.11 88.62 116.15
N PHE A 8 111.52 87.68 115.38
CA PHE A 8 110.45 86.70 115.68
C PHE A 8 108.98 87.12 115.96
N SER A 9 108.10 86.66 115.06
CA SER A 9 107.01 85.72 115.41
C SER A 9 106.86 84.65 114.30
N LEU A 10 106.30 83.48 114.63
CA LEU A 10 106.43 82.21 113.90
C LEU A 10 105.06 81.51 113.79
N LEU A 11 104.80 80.74 112.71
CA LEU A 11 103.60 79.91 112.43
C LEU A 11 102.29 80.73 112.24
N ALA A 12 101.30 80.35 111.43
CA ALA A 12 101.14 79.37 110.34
C ALA A 12 100.07 79.97 109.36
N SER A 13 99.64 79.36 108.25
CA SER A 13 99.88 78.04 107.65
C SER A 13 99.93 78.16 106.11
N GLY A 14 99.97 77.03 105.38
CA GLY A 14 99.96 77.05 103.91
C GLY A 14 98.56 76.90 103.30
N LEU A 15 98.28 77.69 102.25
CA LEU A 15 97.51 77.25 101.09
C LEU A 15 98.03 78.02 99.87
N VAL A 16 98.71 77.33 98.95
CA VAL A 16 99.06 77.94 97.65
C VAL A 16 97.77 78.00 96.84
N SER A 17 97.13 79.17 96.81
CA SER A 17 96.01 79.43 95.93
C SER A 17 96.51 79.43 94.49
N GLN A 18 96.44 78.27 93.82
CA GLN A 18 96.47 78.27 92.37
C GLN A 18 95.15 78.89 91.88
N PRO A 19 95.19 79.86 90.95
CA PRO A 19 93.97 80.35 90.34
C PRO A 19 93.33 79.20 89.56
N VAL A 20 92.20 78.71 90.07
CA VAL A 20 91.31 77.86 89.27
C VAL A 20 90.76 78.76 88.17
N PHE A 21 91.41 78.71 87.00
CA PHE A 21 90.89 79.30 85.78
C PHE A 21 89.64 78.51 85.39
N ALA A 22 88.49 78.97 85.86
CA ALA A 22 87.21 78.51 85.34
C ALA A 22 87.18 78.88 83.85
N ILE A 23 87.29 77.87 82.98
CA ILE A 23 87.06 78.06 81.55
C ILE A 23 85.58 78.41 81.43
N VAL A 24 85.29 79.68 81.14
CA VAL A 24 83.93 80.14 80.84
C VAL A 24 83.58 79.61 79.46
N HIS A 25 82.66 78.64 79.39
CA HIS A 25 82.24 77.97 78.15
C HIS A 25 81.19 78.79 77.37
N ASN A 26 81.18 80.11 77.54
CA ASN A 26 80.25 81.00 76.86
C ASN A 26 81.04 82.01 76.02
N ILE A 27 80.94 81.86 74.69
CA ILE A 27 81.47 82.82 73.72
C ILE A 27 80.27 83.59 73.21
N ASN A 28 80.15 84.86 73.61
CA ASN A 28 79.08 85.74 73.21
C ASN A 28 79.68 86.98 72.57
N ASN A 29 79.70 87.01 71.24
CA ASN A 29 80.36 88.03 70.43
C ASN A 29 79.33 88.79 69.58
N GLY A 30 78.77 89.84 70.17
CA GLY A 30 77.77 90.73 69.58
C GLY A 30 77.12 91.61 70.64
N ALA A 31 76.31 92.58 70.22
CA ALA A 31 75.53 93.46 71.08
C ALA A 31 74.19 92.82 71.49
N ASP A 32 73.68 93.19 72.68
CA ASP A 32 72.33 92.91 73.17
C ASP A 32 71.88 91.43 73.19
N ASN A 33 72.82 90.48 73.17
CA ASN A 33 72.54 89.05 73.30
C ASN A 33 72.14 88.67 74.74
N THR A 34 71.00 88.02 74.91
CA THR A 34 70.48 87.52 76.19
C THR A 34 70.51 86.00 76.21
N ALA A 35 71.27 85.37 77.11
CA ALA A 35 71.47 83.91 77.10
C ALA A 35 71.53 83.28 78.51
N THR A 36 70.92 82.11 78.70
CA THR A 36 70.96 81.33 79.96
C THR A 36 71.64 79.97 79.79
N GLY A 37 72.94 79.90 80.07
CA GLY A 37 73.73 78.67 79.96
C GLY A 37 75.11 78.89 79.34
N ASN A 38 75.71 77.81 78.86
CA ASN A 38 76.95 77.83 78.09
C ASN A 38 76.61 77.69 76.60
N HIS A 39 76.89 78.72 75.81
CA HIS A 39 76.56 78.73 74.39
C HIS A 39 77.66 79.44 73.59
N TYR A 40 77.72 79.15 72.30
CA TYR A 40 78.56 79.83 71.32
C TYR A 40 77.65 80.71 70.44
N ILE A 41 77.72 82.03 70.61
CA ILE A 41 76.86 83.01 69.94
C ILE A 41 77.75 84.06 69.27
N ILE A 42 77.59 84.22 67.95
CA ILE A 42 78.19 85.29 67.15
C ILE A 42 77.07 86.01 66.40
N GLY A 43 77.00 87.34 66.52
CA GLY A 43 75.93 88.18 65.98
C GLY A 43 75.12 88.86 67.07
N ASP A 44 74.24 89.78 66.71
CA ASP A 44 73.58 90.72 67.62
C ASP A 44 72.14 90.31 67.99
N GLN A 45 71.65 90.75 69.15
CA GLN A 45 70.24 90.66 69.59
C GLN A 45 69.65 89.23 69.67
N ASN A 46 70.48 88.21 69.83
CA ASN A 46 70.03 86.82 70.01
C ASN A 46 69.50 86.59 71.44
N LYS A 47 68.39 85.86 71.55
CA LYS A 47 67.74 85.46 72.80
C LYS A 47 67.78 83.94 72.94
N VAL A 48 68.49 83.43 73.93
CA VAL A 48 68.67 81.98 74.19
C VAL A 48 68.23 81.65 75.62
N ILE A 49 67.01 81.15 75.77
CA ILE A 49 66.46 80.69 77.06
C ILE A 49 66.47 79.15 77.05
N SER A 50 67.65 78.56 77.20
CA SER A 50 67.79 77.11 77.34
C SER A 50 67.63 76.67 78.81
N SER A 51 67.00 75.50 79.01
CA SER A 51 66.92 74.82 80.32
C SER A 51 68.01 73.74 80.51
N GLY A 52 68.85 73.51 79.50
CA GLY A 52 69.98 72.58 79.50
C GLY A 52 70.45 72.28 78.08
N GLY A 53 71.72 71.89 77.89
CA GLY A 53 72.32 71.67 76.56
C GLY A 53 72.96 72.94 75.97
N ASP A 54 73.97 72.75 75.12
CA ASP A 54 74.78 73.83 74.55
C ASP A 54 74.22 74.24 73.17
N ASN A 55 74.40 75.50 72.76
CA ASN A 55 73.86 76.01 71.50
C ASN A 55 74.96 76.70 70.68
N VAL A 56 74.91 76.57 69.35
CA VAL A 56 75.83 77.24 68.41
C VAL A 56 75.02 78.14 67.48
N ILE A 57 75.13 79.46 67.62
CA ILE A 57 74.38 80.45 66.86
C ILE A 57 75.36 81.37 66.13
N TYR A 58 75.15 81.51 64.82
CA TYR A 58 75.86 82.44 63.96
C TYR A 58 74.84 83.28 63.16
N GLY A 59 74.68 84.53 63.53
CA GLY A 59 73.73 85.48 62.94
C GLY A 59 72.93 86.24 63.99
N ASP A 60 72.01 87.09 63.53
CA ASP A 60 71.37 88.12 64.36
C ASP A 60 69.90 87.82 64.68
N ARG A 61 69.43 88.29 65.83
CA ARG A 61 68.00 88.31 66.23
C ARG A 61 67.33 86.93 66.29
N ASN A 62 68.08 85.86 66.54
CA ASN A 62 67.51 84.52 66.71
C ASN A 62 66.92 84.34 68.12
N ASN A 63 65.80 83.62 68.24
CA ASN A 63 65.14 83.25 69.49
C ASN A 63 65.19 81.73 69.67
N VAL A 64 65.84 81.23 70.72
CA VAL A 64 66.01 79.81 71.00
C VAL A 64 65.56 79.52 72.43
N GLU A 65 64.65 78.57 72.61
CA GLU A 65 64.07 78.22 73.92
C GLU A 65 64.38 76.78 74.35
N ASN A 66 65.48 76.21 73.83
CA ASN A 66 65.95 74.86 74.11
C ASN A 66 67.49 74.76 73.98
N GLY A 67 68.07 73.60 74.31
CA GLY A 67 69.47 73.28 74.06
C GLY A 67 69.72 72.46 72.80
N ASP A 68 70.99 72.16 72.56
CA ASP A 68 71.50 71.29 71.50
C ASP A 68 71.05 71.71 70.09
N THR A 69 71.03 73.03 69.86
CA THR A 69 70.70 73.66 68.56
C THR A 69 71.94 74.20 67.84
N VAL A 70 71.89 74.15 66.51
CA VAL A 70 72.82 74.86 65.62
C VAL A 70 72.02 75.79 64.71
N ILE A 71 72.26 77.10 64.77
CA ILE A 71 71.58 78.10 63.94
C ILE A 71 72.62 78.90 63.14
N VAL A 72 72.43 78.97 61.83
CA VAL A 72 73.24 79.81 60.92
C VAL A 72 72.29 80.65 60.07
N GLY A 73 72.13 81.92 60.42
CA GLY A 73 71.20 82.85 59.78
C GLY A 73 70.55 83.82 60.77
N GLN A 74 69.61 84.63 60.28
CA GLN A 74 68.97 85.69 61.05
C GLN A 74 67.48 85.45 61.33
N VAL A 75 66.98 86.00 62.44
CA VAL A 75 65.54 86.06 62.78
C VAL A 75 64.87 84.68 62.85
N ASN A 76 65.62 83.62 63.14
CA ASN A 76 65.04 82.30 63.35
C ASN A 76 64.46 82.19 64.76
N SER A 77 63.32 81.52 64.91
CA SER A 77 62.73 81.16 66.19
C SER A 77 62.66 79.65 66.31
N MET A 78 63.24 79.07 67.36
CA MET A 78 63.23 77.64 67.64
C MET A 78 62.79 77.39 69.09
N THR A 79 61.58 76.86 69.25
CA THR A 79 60.94 76.63 70.55
C THR A 79 60.53 75.16 70.68
N GLY A 80 60.85 74.53 71.82
CA GLY A 80 60.62 73.11 72.10
C GLY A 80 61.44 72.08 71.28
N ALA A 81 61.88 72.46 70.07
CA ALA A 81 62.73 71.65 69.21
C ALA A 81 64.22 71.75 69.57
N TRP A 82 65.00 70.74 69.18
CA TRP A 82 66.46 70.78 69.04
C TRP A 82 66.82 70.46 67.57
N GLY A 83 68.08 70.63 67.16
CA GLY A 83 68.52 70.36 65.79
C GLY A 83 69.13 71.56 65.04
N THR A 84 69.11 71.51 63.71
CA THR A 84 69.85 72.46 62.85
C THR A 84 68.93 73.38 62.05
N VAL A 85 69.20 74.69 62.09
CA VAL A 85 68.52 75.72 61.28
C VAL A 85 69.55 76.48 60.44
N ILE A 86 69.38 76.49 59.12
CA ILE A 86 70.26 77.23 58.20
C ILE A 86 69.42 78.10 57.26
N GLY A 87 69.70 79.39 57.24
CA GLY A 87 68.92 80.42 56.55
C GLY A 87 68.10 81.26 57.51
N ASP A 88 67.21 82.10 56.97
CA ASP A 88 66.63 83.23 57.70
C ASP A 88 65.11 83.10 57.92
N VAL A 89 64.61 83.71 58.99
CA VAL A 89 63.17 83.87 59.28
C VAL A 89 62.42 82.53 59.43
N ASN A 90 63.10 81.44 59.81
CA ASN A 90 62.44 80.17 60.06
C ASN A 90 61.77 80.19 61.44
N ASN A 91 60.48 79.82 61.52
CA ASN A 91 59.73 79.70 62.76
C ASN A 91 59.42 78.24 63.04
N ILE A 92 60.06 77.68 64.08
CA ILE A 92 60.02 76.28 64.44
C ILE A 92 59.47 76.16 65.87
N THR A 93 58.36 75.44 66.00
CA THR A 93 57.68 75.19 67.28
C THR A 93 57.36 73.70 67.35
N ALA A 94 57.89 73.00 68.35
CA ALA A 94 57.70 71.56 68.49
C ALA A 94 57.40 71.20 69.95
N SER A 95 56.99 69.95 70.19
CA SER A 95 56.95 69.40 71.54
C SER A 95 58.38 69.24 72.10
N GLY A 96 58.52 69.39 73.42
CA GLY A 96 59.81 69.41 74.09
C GLY A 96 60.63 68.15 73.84
N GLY A 97 61.73 68.27 73.10
CA GLY A 97 62.62 67.15 72.76
C GLY A 97 62.43 66.58 71.35
N ALA A 98 61.67 67.22 70.47
CA ALA A 98 61.60 66.86 69.04
C ALA A 98 62.80 67.38 68.23
N LEU A 99 63.32 66.58 67.28
CA LEU A 99 64.46 66.94 66.44
C LEU A 99 64.00 67.53 65.10
N ASN A 100 64.16 68.84 64.89
CA ASN A 100 63.78 69.50 63.63
C ASN A 100 65.00 70.07 62.91
N ASN A 101 65.14 69.71 61.63
CA ASN A 101 66.18 70.24 60.75
C ASN A 101 65.55 71.08 59.64
N THR A 102 65.95 72.34 59.51
CA THR A 102 65.35 73.29 58.54
C THR A 102 66.44 74.03 57.78
N VAL A 103 66.43 73.92 56.45
CA VAL A 103 67.36 74.60 55.55
C VAL A 103 66.58 75.41 54.53
N GLY A 104 66.72 76.73 54.57
CA GLY A 104 66.05 77.69 53.67
C GLY A 104 65.49 78.88 54.43
N MET A 105 64.55 79.60 53.81
CA MET A 105 64.03 80.87 54.34
C MET A 105 62.53 80.80 54.61
N ASN A 106 62.07 81.47 55.67
CA ASN A 106 60.65 81.70 55.95
C ASN A 106 59.81 80.40 56.06
N ASN A 107 60.41 79.31 56.57
CA ASN A 107 59.67 78.08 56.82
C ASN A 107 58.93 78.16 58.18
N THR A 108 57.70 77.65 58.22
CA THR A 108 56.94 77.42 59.45
C THR A 108 56.85 75.92 59.71
N VAL A 109 57.40 75.48 60.84
CA VAL A 109 57.48 74.06 61.23
C VAL A 109 56.89 73.91 62.63
N ASN A 110 55.62 73.50 62.67
CA ASN A 110 54.83 73.30 63.89
C ASN A 110 54.71 71.80 64.28
N GLY A 111 55.41 70.93 63.57
CA GLY A 111 55.41 69.48 63.79
C GLY A 111 56.74 68.98 64.35
N ASP A 112 56.67 67.83 65.02
CA ASP A 112 57.83 67.15 65.62
C ASP A 112 58.55 66.25 64.60
N ASN A 113 59.86 66.10 64.73
CA ASN A 113 60.70 65.20 63.93
C ASN A 113 60.64 65.49 62.42
N VAL A 114 60.78 66.76 62.05
CA VAL A 114 60.62 67.24 60.67
C VAL A 114 61.95 67.62 60.03
N ASN A 115 62.14 67.21 58.78
CA ASN A 115 63.24 67.69 57.93
C ASN A 115 62.66 68.58 56.81
N VAL A 116 63.14 69.83 56.69
CA VAL A 116 62.70 70.80 55.68
C VAL A 116 63.89 71.30 54.87
N VAL A 117 63.79 71.23 53.54
CA VAL A 117 64.76 71.81 52.60
C VAL A 117 64.01 72.62 51.54
N GLY A 118 64.28 73.93 51.53
CA GLY A 118 63.65 74.94 50.67
C GLY A 118 62.98 76.03 51.49
N SER A 119 62.24 76.92 50.84
CA SER A 119 61.70 78.15 51.45
C SER A 119 60.17 78.20 51.46
N GLU A 120 59.59 78.99 52.38
CA GLU A 120 58.15 79.23 52.50
C GLU A 120 57.32 77.95 52.76
N ASN A 121 57.92 76.89 53.30
CA ASN A 121 57.20 75.65 53.61
C ASN A 121 56.36 75.79 54.90
N ASN A 122 55.21 75.11 54.94
CA ASN A 122 54.36 75.03 56.11
C ASN A 122 54.13 73.56 56.50
N VAL A 123 54.80 73.10 57.56
CA VAL A 123 54.71 71.72 58.04
C VAL A 123 54.11 71.71 59.44
N VAL A 124 52.96 71.04 59.59
CA VAL A 124 52.20 70.97 60.85
C VAL A 124 52.19 69.55 61.41
N GLY A 125 52.12 68.52 60.55
CA GLY A 125 52.17 67.13 61.01
C GLY A 125 53.57 66.70 61.46
N THR A 126 53.65 65.57 62.17
CA THR A 126 54.89 65.00 62.73
C THR A 126 55.57 64.00 61.79
N ASN A 127 56.86 63.74 62.02
CA ASN A 127 57.68 62.74 61.32
C ASN A 127 57.73 62.95 59.79
N ASN A 128 57.90 64.20 59.34
CA ASN A 128 57.73 64.59 57.95
C ASN A 128 59.04 64.99 57.25
N THR A 129 59.04 64.90 55.92
CA THR A 129 60.09 65.48 55.08
C THR A 129 59.49 66.40 54.01
N ALA A 130 59.91 67.66 54.01
CA ALA A 130 59.59 68.64 52.97
C ALA A 130 60.84 68.90 52.10
N LEU A 131 60.76 68.59 50.81
CA LEU A 131 61.82 68.84 49.84
C LEU A 131 61.27 69.69 48.69
N GLY A 132 61.37 71.01 48.83
CA GLY A 132 60.84 71.98 47.88
C GLY A 132 60.53 73.32 48.54
N ASN A 133 60.00 74.26 47.75
CA ASN A 133 59.52 75.54 48.26
C ASN A 133 57.99 75.51 48.35
N LYS A 134 57.37 76.20 49.32
CA LYS A 134 55.90 76.33 49.43
C LYS A 134 55.15 75.01 49.63
N THR A 135 55.80 73.96 50.12
CA THR A 135 55.10 72.72 50.45
C THR A 135 54.16 72.94 51.64
N GLN A 136 53.06 72.20 51.66
CA GLN A 136 52.09 72.25 52.76
C GLN A 136 51.83 70.83 53.26
N ILE A 137 52.27 70.53 54.48
CA ILE A 137 52.19 69.18 55.06
C ILE A 137 51.36 69.25 56.35
N SER A 138 50.08 68.89 56.26
CA SER A 138 49.19 68.79 57.42
C SER A 138 49.06 67.37 57.97
N ALA A 139 49.54 66.37 57.23
CA ALA A 139 49.53 64.96 57.59
C ALA A 139 50.82 64.51 58.31
N ASN A 140 50.78 63.37 58.98
CA ASN A 140 51.93 62.76 59.68
C ASN A 140 52.66 61.72 58.81
N ASN A 141 53.90 61.41 59.19
CA ASN A 141 54.72 60.33 58.62
C ASN A 141 54.78 60.36 57.08
N SER A 142 55.01 61.53 56.50
CA SER A 142 54.80 61.79 55.08
C SER A 142 55.92 62.63 54.44
N VAL A 143 55.98 62.59 53.11
CA VAL A 143 56.99 63.32 52.32
C VAL A 143 56.30 64.19 51.27
N ALA A 144 56.64 65.47 51.20
CA ALA A 144 56.27 66.34 50.07
C ALA A 144 57.51 66.65 49.22
N ILE A 145 57.45 66.35 47.92
CA ILE A 145 58.55 66.53 46.98
C ILE A 145 58.12 67.50 45.88
N GLY A 146 58.93 68.55 45.66
CA GLY A 146 58.70 69.58 44.65
C GLY A 146 57.98 70.82 45.18
N ASN A 147 58.04 71.91 44.41
CA ASN A 147 57.42 73.17 44.79
C ASN A 147 55.88 73.06 44.89
N SER A 148 55.28 73.69 45.90
CA SER A 148 53.82 73.77 46.09
C SER A 148 53.14 72.39 46.22
N SER A 149 53.91 71.36 46.60
CA SER A 149 53.39 70.02 46.86
C SER A 149 52.66 69.96 48.20
N VAL A 150 51.52 69.28 48.23
CA VAL A 150 50.61 69.23 49.38
C VAL A 150 50.46 67.80 49.86
N THR A 151 50.57 67.58 51.17
CA THR A 151 50.34 66.28 51.80
C THR A 151 49.31 66.41 52.93
N ASN A 152 48.14 65.81 52.69
CA ASN A 152 46.96 65.85 53.57
C ASN A 152 46.44 64.44 53.93
N ARG A 153 47.26 63.40 53.74
CA ARG A 153 46.99 62.01 54.15
C ARG A 153 48.25 61.43 54.81
N ASP A 154 48.09 60.83 55.98
CA ASP A 154 49.19 60.23 56.72
C ASP A 154 49.80 59.04 55.96
N ASN A 155 51.11 58.80 56.13
CA ASN A 155 51.85 57.71 55.48
C ASN A 155 51.90 57.83 53.94
N THR A 156 52.06 59.03 53.39
CA THR A 156 52.11 59.22 51.92
C THR A 156 53.30 60.03 51.42
N VAL A 157 53.71 59.76 50.17
CA VAL A 157 54.61 60.62 49.39
C VAL A 157 53.79 61.40 48.38
N SER A 158 53.84 62.73 48.45
CA SER A 158 53.19 63.63 47.50
C SER A 158 54.22 64.29 46.59
N VAL A 159 54.04 64.12 45.28
CA VAL A 159 54.89 64.73 44.24
C VAL A 159 54.28 66.00 43.63
N GLY A 160 53.17 66.50 44.18
CA GLY A 160 52.44 67.64 43.63
C GLY A 160 51.26 68.05 44.52
N SER A 161 50.22 68.61 43.91
CA SER A 161 48.96 68.93 44.57
C SER A 161 47.79 68.77 43.59
N SER A 162 46.55 68.86 44.07
CA SER A 162 45.35 68.65 43.24
C SER A 162 45.29 69.66 42.09
N GLY A 163 45.27 69.18 40.85
CA GLY A 163 45.35 70.00 39.63
C GLY A 163 46.77 70.49 39.29
N ALA A 164 47.78 70.04 40.03
CA ALA A 164 49.21 70.31 39.84
C ALA A 164 50.02 69.02 40.06
N GLU A 165 49.54 67.91 39.51
CA GLU A 165 50.18 66.60 39.56
C GLU A 165 51.49 66.60 38.74
N ARG A 166 52.45 65.77 39.16
CA ARG A 166 53.70 65.55 38.42
C ARG A 166 53.78 64.11 37.91
N GLN A 167 54.30 63.96 36.70
CA GLN A 167 54.64 62.65 36.16
C GLN A 167 55.90 62.10 36.84
N ILE A 168 55.83 60.85 37.29
CA ILE A 168 57.01 60.10 37.73
C ILE A 168 57.51 59.31 36.52
N ILE A 169 58.62 59.77 35.92
CA ILE A 169 59.21 59.18 34.71
C ILE A 169 60.43 58.31 35.06
N ASN A 170 60.86 57.48 34.10
CA ASN A 170 61.96 56.51 34.27
C ASN A 170 61.69 55.42 35.33
N VAL A 171 60.42 55.07 35.55
CA VAL A 171 60.00 54.00 36.44
C VAL A 171 60.17 52.64 35.75
N ALA A 172 61.07 51.81 36.25
CA ALA A 172 61.23 50.43 35.83
C ALA A 172 59.94 49.62 36.09
N SER A 173 59.80 48.44 35.48
CA SER A 173 58.63 47.60 35.75
C SER A 173 58.70 47.05 37.18
N GLY A 174 57.62 47.20 37.94
CA GLY A 174 57.50 46.62 39.28
C GLY A 174 57.52 45.09 39.22
N VAL A 175 58.10 44.47 40.24
CA VAL A 175 58.28 43.02 40.38
C VAL A 175 57.46 42.48 41.54
N GLU A 176 57.48 43.17 42.68
CA GLU A 176 56.72 42.81 43.88
C GLU A 176 55.35 43.53 43.93
N ASP A 177 54.40 42.99 44.70
CA ASP A 177 53.01 43.50 44.80
C ASP A 177 52.91 44.98 45.24
N THR A 178 53.93 45.51 45.92
CA THR A 178 54.00 46.89 46.40
C THR A 178 54.80 47.84 45.52
N ASP A 179 55.33 47.37 44.39
CA ASP A 179 56.08 48.21 43.46
C ASP A 179 55.17 49.10 42.60
N ALA A 180 55.71 50.22 42.12
CA ALA A 180 55.00 51.10 41.21
C ALA A 180 54.85 50.46 39.81
N VAL A 181 53.60 50.24 39.38
CA VAL A 181 53.28 49.76 38.03
C VAL A 181 53.51 50.86 37.00
N ASN A 182 54.33 50.58 35.98
CA ASN A 182 54.56 51.53 34.88
C ASN A 182 53.53 51.38 33.74
N VAL A 183 53.47 52.38 32.86
CA VAL A 183 52.52 52.42 31.73
C VAL A 183 52.68 51.23 30.78
N LYS A 184 53.88 50.66 30.65
CA LYS A 184 54.11 49.46 29.83
C LYS A 184 53.39 48.25 30.42
N GLN A 185 53.55 47.97 31.72
CA GLN A 185 52.87 46.86 32.38
C GLN A 185 51.34 46.96 32.27
N LEU A 186 50.80 48.17 32.44
CA LEU A 186 49.36 48.43 32.27
C LEU A 186 48.90 48.11 30.83
N ASN A 187 49.60 48.62 29.82
CA ASN A 187 49.27 48.39 28.41
C ASN A 187 49.40 46.92 28.01
N ASP A 188 50.46 46.24 28.48
CA ASP A 188 50.66 44.81 28.23
C ASP A 188 49.51 43.99 28.83
N LYS A 189 49.08 44.29 30.07
CA LYS A 189 47.98 43.58 30.73
C LYS A 189 46.62 43.90 30.11
N SER A 190 46.38 45.14 29.68
CA SER A 190 45.19 45.52 28.90
C SER A 190 45.14 44.81 27.54
N LYS A 191 46.29 44.62 26.88
CA LYS A 191 46.39 43.83 25.64
C LYS A 191 46.09 42.34 25.89
N GLU A 192 46.66 41.76 26.95
CA GLU A 192 46.39 40.37 27.35
C GLU A 192 44.87 40.14 27.58
N ALA A 193 44.22 41.04 28.32
CA ALA A 193 42.78 40.98 28.57
C ALA A 193 41.94 41.13 27.28
N LEU A 194 42.34 42.03 26.38
CA LEU A 194 41.66 42.23 25.10
C LEU A 194 41.79 41.00 24.18
N ASP A 195 42.96 40.39 24.12
CA ASP A 195 43.18 39.20 23.29
C ASP A 195 42.47 37.96 23.88
N ALA A 196 42.40 37.83 25.21
CA ALA A 196 41.56 36.81 25.86
C ALA A 196 40.07 36.98 25.52
N ALA A 197 39.54 38.21 25.54
CA ALA A 197 38.15 38.50 25.20
C ALA A 197 37.81 38.21 23.71
N LYS A 198 38.75 38.46 22.79
CA LYS A 198 38.61 38.07 21.38
C LYS A 198 38.57 36.55 21.23
N ASN A 199 39.52 35.85 21.82
CA ASN A 199 39.60 34.38 21.74
C ASN A 199 38.30 33.71 22.24
N TYR A 200 37.75 34.19 23.36
CA TYR A 200 36.45 33.75 23.88
C TYR A 200 35.31 33.98 22.86
N THR A 201 35.25 35.17 22.27
CA THR A 201 34.23 35.54 21.28
C THR A 201 34.32 34.67 20.01
N ASP A 202 35.52 34.42 19.50
CA ASP A 202 35.74 33.61 18.30
C ASP A 202 35.44 32.11 18.54
N GLN A 203 35.69 31.60 19.74
CA GLN A 203 35.27 30.27 20.16
C GLN A 203 33.74 30.13 20.15
N THR A 204 33.02 31.01 20.87
CA THR A 204 31.55 30.99 20.90
C THR A 204 30.93 31.15 19.50
N LYS A 205 31.51 31.98 18.64
CA LYS A 205 31.07 32.13 17.25
C LYS A 205 31.25 30.83 16.44
N THR A 206 32.32 30.09 16.69
CA THR A 206 32.59 28.80 16.03
C THR A 206 31.62 27.72 16.49
N GLU A 207 31.33 27.64 17.79
CA GLU A 207 30.33 26.74 18.38
C GLU A 207 28.91 27.04 17.86
N LEU A 208 28.55 28.32 17.75
CA LEU A 208 27.28 28.76 17.18
C LEU A 208 27.15 28.37 15.69
N ASN A 209 28.18 28.59 14.88
CA ASN A 209 28.19 28.20 13.47
C ASN A 209 28.04 26.67 13.29
N THR A 210 28.69 25.88 14.15
CA THR A 210 28.53 24.41 14.19
C THR A 210 27.08 24.03 14.54
N SER A 211 26.51 24.68 15.56
CA SER A 211 25.12 24.43 15.99
C SER A 211 24.10 24.76 14.90
N ILE A 212 24.26 25.89 14.21
CA ILE A 212 23.43 26.29 13.05
C ILE A 212 23.56 25.28 11.91
N THR A 213 24.78 24.80 11.63
CA THR A 213 25.03 23.81 10.57
C THR A 213 24.36 22.48 10.88
N ASN A 214 24.46 22.01 12.13
CA ASN A 214 23.82 20.78 12.58
C ASN A 214 22.29 20.88 12.49
N ALA A 215 21.68 21.94 13.02
CA ALA A 215 20.24 22.18 12.97
C ALA A 215 19.72 22.27 11.51
N LYS A 216 20.48 22.92 10.62
CA LYS A 216 20.16 22.97 9.18
C LYS A 216 20.18 21.58 8.55
N ASN A 217 21.19 20.76 8.84
CA ASN A 217 21.31 19.41 8.29
C ASN A 217 20.20 18.48 8.83
N GLU A 218 19.88 18.58 10.12
CA GLU A 218 18.77 17.85 10.74
C GLU A 218 17.41 18.20 10.13
N ALA A 219 17.14 19.50 9.90
CA ALA A 219 15.93 19.96 9.22
C ALA A 219 15.84 19.44 7.77
N ILE A 220 16.94 19.47 7.01
CA ILE A 220 17.00 18.93 5.64
C ILE A 220 16.75 17.42 5.64
N ASN A 221 17.42 16.66 6.51
CA ASN A 221 17.27 15.22 6.60
C ASN A 221 15.83 14.82 6.99
N THR A 222 15.22 15.56 7.92
CA THR A 222 13.83 15.35 8.35
C THR A 222 12.85 15.63 7.21
N ALA A 223 13.03 16.74 6.48
CA ALA A 223 12.18 17.09 5.34
C ALA A 223 12.29 16.09 4.18
N ASN A 224 13.52 15.64 3.87
CA ASN A 224 13.76 14.62 2.86
C ASN A 224 13.13 13.28 3.26
N GLY A 225 13.36 12.80 4.49
CA GLY A 225 12.79 11.54 4.98
C GLY A 225 11.25 11.53 4.99
N TYR A 226 10.62 12.66 5.33
CA TYR A 226 9.18 12.83 5.20
C TYR A 226 8.74 12.74 3.72
N THR A 227 9.41 13.49 2.83
CA THR A 227 9.10 13.52 1.39
C THR A 227 9.24 12.13 0.76
N ASP A 228 10.34 11.42 1.03
CA ASP A 228 10.57 10.05 0.54
C ASP A 228 9.49 9.08 1.02
N THR A 229 9.06 9.22 2.28
CA THR A 229 7.96 8.42 2.86
C THR A 229 6.64 8.68 2.12
N GLN A 230 6.28 9.96 1.89
CA GLN A 230 5.05 10.32 1.16
C GLN A 230 5.10 9.83 -0.30
N VAL A 231 6.22 10.03 -1.00
CA VAL A 231 6.41 9.57 -2.39
C VAL A 231 6.32 8.04 -2.48
N SER A 232 6.91 7.32 -1.53
CA SER A 232 6.83 5.85 -1.46
C SER A 232 5.39 5.35 -1.21
N GLY A 233 4.65 6.03 -0.32
CA GLY A 233 3.23 5.77 -0.07
C GLY A 233 2.38 5.94 -1.34
N VAL A 234 2.43 7.12 -1.96
CA VAL A 234 1.70 7.43 -3.20
C VAL A 234 2.06 6.45 -4.33
N LYS A 235 3.34 6.09 -4.48
CA LYS A 235 3.78 5.09 -5.47
C LYS A 235 3.16 3.70 -5.22
N THR A 236 2.99 3.33 -3.96
CA THR A 236 2.39 2.04 -3.56
C THR A 236 0.88 2.02 -3.81
N GLU A 237 0.18 3.11 -3.47
CA GLU A 237 -1.26 3.29 -3.75
C GLU A 237 -1.54 3.32 -5.25
N LEU A 238 -0.71 4.02 -6.04
CA LEU A 238 -0.81 4.08 -7.50
C LEU A 238 -0.60 2.70 -8.14
N ASN A 239 0.43 1.96 -7.73
CA ASN A 239 0.67 0.60 -8.21
C ASN A 239 -0.49 -0.36 -7.89
N THR A 240 -1.08 -0.21 -6.69
CA THR A 240 -2.26 -0.98 -6.27
C THR A 240 -3.48 -0.64 -7.14
N SER A 241 -3.72 0.65 -7.37
CA SER A 241 -4.83 1.15 -8.21
C SER A 241 -4.71 0.69 -9.66
N ILE A 242 -3.50 0.76 -10.24
CA ILE A 242 -3.21 0.24 -11.59
C ILE A 242 -3.46 -1.28 -11.67
N THR A 243 -3.04 -2.03 -10.65
CA THR A 243 -3.24 -3.48 -10.60
C THR A 243 -4.72 -3.84 -10.50
N ASN A 244 -5.49 -3.14 -9.68
CA ASN A 244 -6.93 -3.33 -9.54
C ASN A 244 -7.67 -3.01 -10.83
N ALA A 245 -7.43 -1.85 -11.44
CA ALA A 245 -8.04 -1.45 -12.71
C ALA A 245 -7.70 -2.42 -13.86
N LYS A 246 -6.46 -2.92 -13.90
CA LYS A 246 -6.05 -3.96 -14.86
C LYS A 246 -6.81 -5.26 -14.66
N ASN A 247 -6.97 -5.72 -13.41
CA ASN A 247 -7.70 -6.95 -13.10
C ASN A 247 -9.20 -6.81 -13.39
N GLU A 248 -9.80 -5.67 -13.08
CA GLU A 248 -11.20 -5.36 -13.40
C GLU A 248 -11.45 -5.33 -14.92
N ALA A 249 -10.57 -4.70 -15.69
CA ALA A 249 -10.63 -4.72 -17.15
C ALA A 249 -10.50 -6.14 -17.74
N ILE A 250 -9.56 -6.96 -17.23
CA ILE A 250 -9.40 -8.36 -17.64
C ILE A 250 -10.65 -9.19 -17.31
N ASN A 251 -11.18 -9.07 -16.09
CA ASN A 251 -12.38 -9.79 -15.66
C ASN A 251 -13.61 -9.38 -16.47
N THR A 252 -13.76 -8.09 -16.78
CA THR A 252 -14.85 -7.56 -17.62
C THR A 252 -14.77 -8.08 -19.05
N ALA A 253 -13.58 -8.00 -19.67
CA ALA A 253 -13.34 -8.53 -21.02
C ALA A 253 -13.58 -10.04 -21.10
N LYS A 254 -13.13 -10.79 -20.08
CA LYS A 254 -13.39 -12.23 -19.97
C LYS A 254 -14.88 -12.53 -19.83
N GLY A 255 -15.58 -11.86 -18.91
CA GLY A 255 -17.02 -12.06 -18.70
C GLY A 255 -17.86 -11.76 -19.95
N TYR A 256 -17.50 -10.72 -20.70
CA TYR A 256 -18.09 -10.44 -22.01
C TYR A 256 -17.80 -11.57 -23.02
N THR A 257 -16.54 -12.00 -23.14
CA THR A 257 -16.13 -13.09 -24.06
C THR A 257 -16.85 -14.40 -23.73
N ASP A 258 -16.87 -14.81 -22.46
CA ASP A 258 -17.56 -16.01 -21.98
C ASP A 258 -19.07 -15.93 -22.26
N THR A 259 -19.68 -14.74 -22.15
CA THR A 259 -21.09 -14.50 -22.52
C THR A 259 -21.33 -14.68 -24.02
N GLN A 260 -20.51 -14.06 -24.88
CA GLN A 260 -20.65 -14.18 -26.34
C GLN A 260 -20.44 -15.64 -26.81
N VAL A 261 -19.43 -16.34 -26.29
CA VAL A 261 -19.14 -17.73 -26.61
C VAL A 261 -20.29 -18.66 -26.19
N ASN A 262 -20.88 -18.45 -25.01
CA ASN A 262 -22.03 -19.23 -24.56
C ASN A 262 -23.31 -18.94 -25.38
N GLY A 263 -23.51 -17.69 -25.82
CA GLY A 263 -24.57 -17.32 -26.76
C GLY A 263 -24.46 -18.09 -28.08
N VAL A 264 -23.33 -17.96 -28.77
CA VAL A 264 -23.04 -18.67 -30.04
C VAL A 264 -23.16 -20.19 -29.88
N LYS A 265 -22.67 -20.75 -28.77
CA LYS A 265 -22.79 -22.19 -28.47
C LYS A 265 -24.25 -22.62 -28.31
N THR A 266 -25.10 -21.79 -27.73
CA THR A 266 -26.53 -22.06 -27.53
C THR A 266 -27.30 -21.98 -28.85
N GLU A 267 -27.01 -20.97 -29.68
CA GLU A 267 -27.56 -20.84 -31.04
C GLU A 267 -27.16 -22.02 -31.93
N LEU A 268 -25.88 -22.41 -31.89
CA LEU A 268 -25.36 -23.56 -32.64
C LEU A 268 -26.02 -24.88 -32.21
N ASN A 269 -26.13 -25.13 -30.90
CA ASN A 269 -26.84 -26.31 -30.38
C ASN A 269 -28.32 -26.34 -30.79
N THR A 270 -28.97 -25.17 -30.82
CA THR A 270 -30.37 -25.03 -31.27
C THR A 270 -30.47 -25.34 -32.77
N SER A 271 -29.55 -24.80 -33.57
CA SER A 271 -29.50 -25.03 -35.03
C SER A 271 -29.23 -26.50 -35.37
N ILE A 272 -28.30 -27.16 -34.66
CA ILE A 272 -28.02 -28.60 -34.77
C ILE A 272 -29.27 -29.42 -34.40
N THR A 273 -29.97 -29.04 -33.34
CA THR A 273 -31.20 -29.73 -32.89
C THR A 273 -32.32 -29.58 -33.92
N ASN A 274 -32.52 -28.38 -34.47
CA ASN A 274 -33.50 -28.11 -35.51
C ASN A 274 -33.19 -28.90 -36.79
N ALA A 275 -31.95 -28.84 -37.30
CA ALA A 275 -31.52 -29.59 -38.47
C ALA A 275 -31.66 -31.11 -38.28
N LYS A 276 -31.37 -31.62 -37.08
CA LYS A 276 -31.60 -33.03 -36.73
C LYS A 276 -33.09 -33.39 -36.76
N ASN A 277 -33.94 -32.56 -36.18
CA ASN A 277 -35.40 -32.79 -36.17
C ASN A 277 -35.99 -32.69 -37.59
N GLU A 278 -35.52 -31.75 -38.41
CA GLU A 278 -35.92 -31.61 -39.82
C GLU A 278 -35.48 -32.83 -40.65
N ALA A 279 -34.25 -33.32 -40.46
CA ALA A 279 -33.77 -34.54 -41.10
C ALA A 279 -34.58 -35.79 -40.68
N ILE A 280 -34.93 -35.91 -39.39
CA ILE A 280 -35.80 -36.98 -38.88
C ILE A 280 -37.20 -36.86 -39.49
N ASN A 281 -37.80 -35.67 -39.53
CA ASN A 281 -39.12 -35.45 -40.10
C ASN A 281 -39.15 -35.76 -41.61
N THR A 282 -38.11 -35.37 -42.35
CA THR A 282 -37.95 -35.70 -43.78
C THR A 282 -37.80 -37.21 -43.99
N ALA A 283 -36.99 -37.89 -43.15
CA ALA A 283 -36.79 -39.34 -43.23
C ALA A 283 -38.08 -40.11 -42.88
N ASN A 284 -38.82 -39.67 -41.85
CA ASN A 284 -40.12 -40.23 -41.47
C ASN A 284 -41.13 -40.02 -42.61
N GLY A 285 -41.29 -38.79 -43.12
CA GLY A 285 -42.20 -38.51 -44.23
C GLY A 285 -41.89 -39.32 -45.50
N TYR A 286 -40.61 -39.51 -45.85
CA TYR A 286 -40.22 -40.41 -46.93
C TYR A 286 -40.60 -41.88 -46.64
N THR A 287 -40.38 -42.34 -45.40
CA THR A 287 -40.72 -43.70 -44.96
C THR A 287 -42.23 -43.92 -44.96
N ASP A 288 -43.02 -42.96 -44.49
CA ASP A 288 -44.49 -43.00 -44.48
C ASP A 288 -45.07 -43.01 -45.91
N ILE A 289 -44.49 -42.23 -46.82
CA ILE A 289 -44.85 -42.27 -48.25
C ILE A 289 -44.55 -43.65 -48.84
N ARG A 290 -43.36 -44.21 -48.57
CA ARG A 290 -42.97 -45.55 -49.07
C ARG A 290 -43.83 -46.66 -48.47
N TYR A 291 -44.18 -46.56 -47.19
CA TYR A 291 -45.09 -47.48 -46.51
C TYR A 291 -46.49 -47.40 -47.11
N THR A 292 -47.03 -46.19 -47.29
CA THR A 292 -48.34 -45.95 -47.92
C THR A 292 -48.38 -46.48 -49.36
N GLN A 293 -47.33 -46.24 -50.15
CA GLN A 293 -47.18 -46.83 -51.49
C GLN A 293 -47.19 -48.36 -51.46
N SER A 294 -46.48 -48.98 -50.50
CA SER A 294 -46.44 -50.43 -50.33
C SER A 294 -47.82 -51.02 -49.94
N VAL A 295 -48.53 -50.36 -49.03
CA VAL A 295 -49.91 -50.74 -48.65
C VAL A 295 -50.86 -50.59 -49.83
N ASN A 296 -50.79 -49.48 -50.57
CA ASN A 296 -51.63 -49.27 -51.75
C ASN A 296 -51.38 -50.31 -52.85
N TYR A 297 -50.12 -50.62 -53.15
CA TYR A 297 -49.76 -51.70 -54.07
C TYR A 297 -50.28 -53.07 -53.60
N THR A 298 -50.20 -53.34 -52.30
CA THR A 298 -50.71 -54.59 -51.71
C THR A 298 -52.24 -54.66 -51.81
N ASN A 299 -52.94 -53.56 -51.57
CA ASN A 299 -54.40 -53.46 -51.73
C ASN A 299 -54.81 -53.60 -53.20
N GLU A 300 -54.09 -52.99 -54.13
CA GLU A 300 -54.31 -53.14 -55.57
C GLU A 300 -54.16 -54.61 -56.01
N LYS A 301 -53.10 -55.29 -55.56
CA LYS A 301 -52.92 -56.74 -55.81
C LYS A 301 -53.94 -57.63 -55.10
N TYR A 302 -54.42 -57.23 -53.93
CA TYR A 302 -55.51 -57.92 -53.25
C TYR A 302 -56.85 -57.78 -54.00
N GLU A 303 -57.16 -56.59 -54.53
CA GLU A 303 -58.35 -56.35 -55.36
C GLU A 303 -58.23 -57.02 -56.74
N GLU A 304 -57.06 -57.02 -57.39
CA GLU A 304 -56.81 -57.86 -58.57
C GLU A 304 -57.08 -59.34 -58.27
N SER A 305 -56.61 -59.84 -57.13
CA SER A 305 -56.83 -61.23 -56.69
C SER A 305 -58.31 -61.53 -56.41
N ARG A 306 -59.05 -60.62 -55.76
CA ARG A 306 -60.51 -60.74 -55.60
C ARG A 306 -61.23 -60.75 -56.95
N ASN A 307 -60.89 -59.84 -57.84
CA ASN A 307 -61.49 -59.75 -59.16
C ASN A 307 -61.17 -60.98 -60.03
N TYR A 308 -59.96 -61.53 -59.92
CA TYR A 308 -59.57 -62.79 -60.56
C TYR A 308 -60.38 -63.97 -59.98
N ALA A 309 -60.49 -64.09 -58.66
CA ALA A 309 -61.26 -65.14 -58.00
C ALA A 309 -62.76 -65.05 -58.34
N GLN A 310 -63.34 -63.85 -58.35
CA GLN A 310 -64.72 -63.61 -58.76
C GLN A 310 -64.92 -63.92 -60.26
N SER A 311 -63.98 -63.53 -61.12
CA SER A 311 -64.04 -63.86 -62.55
C SER A 311 -63.94 -65.37 -62.80
N ALA A 312 -63.12 -66.08 -62.02
CA ALA A 312 -63.02 -67.53 -62.06
C ALA A 312 -64.31 -68.21 -61.57
N ALA A 313 -64.93 -67.70 -60.49
CA ALA A 313 -66.22 -68.17 -59.99
C ALA A 313 -67.34 -67.96 -61.01
N ASN A 314 -67.48 -66.74 -61.55
CA ASN A 314 -68.47 -66.41 -62.60
C ASN A 314 -68.28 -67.29 -63.85
N LYS A 315 -67.02 -67.60 -64.22
CA LYS A 315 -66.71 -68.48 -65.35
C LYS A 315 -67.00 -69.96 -65.06
N ALA A 316 -66.85 -70.40 -63.81
CA ALA A 316 -67.27 -71.74 -63.38
C ALA A 316 -68.81 -71.87 -63.39
N GLU A 317 -69.53 -70.84 -62.94
CA GLU A 317 -71.00 -70.75 -63.01
C GLU A 317 -71.51 -70.76 -64.46
N ALA A 318 -70.94 -69.94 -65.34
CA ALA A 318 -71.26 -69.95 -66.77
C ALA A 318 -71.00 -71.31 -67.44
N ASN A 319 -69.90 -71.99 -67.08
CA ASN A 319 -69.61 -73.34 -67.56
C ASN A 319 -70.61 -74.38 -67.03
N ALA A 320 -71.02 -74.29 -65.76
CA ALA A 320 -72.03 -75.16 -65.16
C ALA A 320 -73.40 -75.01 -65.83
N ASN A 321 -73.81 -73.76 -66.12
CA ASN A 321 -75.02 -73.46 -66.86
C ASN A 321 -74.95 -74.00 -68.30
N SER A 322 -73.85 -73.77 -69.03
CA SER A 322 -73.68 -74.30 -70.40
C SER A 322 -73.64 -75.83 -70.47
N TYR A 323 -73.08 -76.50 -69.45
CA TYR A 323 -73.14 -77.97 -69.34
C TYR A 323 -74.58 -78.46 -69.10
N THR A 324 -75.33 -77.76 -68.26
CA THR A 324 -76.74 -78.07 -67.94
C THR A 324 -77.63 -77.87 -69.17
N GLU A 325 -77.48 -76.76 -69.88
CA GLU A 325 -78.19 -76.47 -71.14
C GLU A 325 -77.90 -77.52 -72.22
N LYS A 326 -76.63 -77.91 -72.41
CA LYS A 326 -76.25 -79.00 -73.33
C LYS A 326 -76.89 -80.32 -72.93
N ARG A 327 -76.98 -80.63 -71.64
CA ARG A 327 -77.59 -81.87 -71.15
C ARG A 327 -79.11 -81.90 -71.36
N ILE A 328 -79.79 -80.77 -71.16
CA ILE A 328 -81.23 -80.62 -71.43
C ILE A 328 -81.51 -80.72 -72.94
N SER A 329 -80.73 -80.04 -73.79
CA SER A 329 -80.87 -80.11 -75.26
C SER A 329 -80.65 -81.52 -75.82
N GLN A 330 -79.74 -82.32 -75.24
CA GLN A 330 -79.55 -83.72 -75.63
C GLN A 330 -80.72 -84.63 -75.20
N LEU A 331 -81.38 -84.32 -74.08
CA LEU A 331 -82.53 -85.06 -73.57
C LEU A 331 -83.76 -84.85 -74.46
N ASP A 332 -84.01 -83.62 -74.87
CA ASP A 332 -85.15 -83.19 -75.68
C ASP A 332 -85.15 -83.86 -77.07
N ASN A 333 -83.97 -83.91 -77.71
CA ASN A 333 -83.78 -84.61 -78.98
C ASN A 333 -84.02 -86.15 -78.86
N SER A 334 -83.58 -86.78 -77.77
CA SER A 334 -83.79 -88.22 -77.54
C SER A 334 -85.25 -88.60 -77.25
N MET A 335 -86.07 -87.65 -76.79
CA MET A 335 -87.50 -87.88 -76.53
C MET A 335 -88.33 -87.82 -77.82
N ASN A 336 -88.04 -86.87 -78.71
CA ASN A 336 -88.80 -86.69 -79.95
C ASN A 336 -88.65 -87.87 -80.94
N GLU A 337 -87.46 -88.46 -81.08
CA GLU A 337 -87.26 -89.63 -81.95
C GLU A 337 -88.06 -90.87 -81.49
N ARG A 338 -88.22 -91.06 -80.17
CA ARG A 338 -88.91 -92.23 -79.60
C ARG A 338 -90.42 -92.22 -79.81
N PHE A 339 -91.06 -91.05 -79.81
CA PHE A 339 -92.50 -90.95 -80.06
C PHE A 339 -92.86 -91.18 -81.53
N SER A 340 -92.01 -90.73 -82.47
CA SER A 340 -92.21 -90.99 -83.91
C SER A 340 -92.18 -92.49 -84.23
N GLN A 341 -91.23 -93.24 -83.69
CA GLN A 341 -91.09 -94.69 -83.95
C GLN A 341 -92.23 -95.56 -83.39
N LEU A 342 -93.02 -95.06 -82.43
CA LEU A 342 -94.12 -95.82 -81.83
C LEU A 342 -95.38 -95.84 -82.73
N GLY A 343 -95.63 -94.76 -83.48
CA GLY A 343 -96.80 -94.65 -84.37
C GLY A 343 -96.77 -95.66 -85.53
N ASP A 344 -95.63 -95.79 -86.20
CA ASP A 344 -95.47 -96.66 -87.38
C ASP A 344 -95.61 -98.17 -87.07
N LYS A 345 -95.38 -98.56 -85.82
CA LYS A 345 -95.46 -99.97 -85.41
C LYS A 345 -96.90 -100.45 -85.22
N ILE A 346 -97.82 -99.57 -84.80
CA ILE A 346 -99.23 -99.91 -84.53
C ILE A 346 -99.98 -100.20 -85.84
N ASN A 347 -99.89 -99.28 -86.82
CA ASN A 347 -100.55 -99.42 -88.13
C ASN A 347 -100.14 -100.69 -88.90
N ARG A 348 -98.92 -101.21 -88.65
CA ARG A 348 -98.40 -102.40 -89.34
C ARG A 348 -98.90 -103.72 -88.74
N VAL A 349 -99.40 -103.73 -87.50
CA VAL A 349 -99.97 -104.91 -86.84
C VAL A 349 -101.42 -105.16 -87.28
N GLU A 350 -102.25 -104.12 -87.34
CA GLU A 350 -103.67 -104.21 -87.69
C GLU A 350 -103.90 -104.86 -89.06
N LYS A 351 -103.14 -104.42 -90.08
CA LYS A 351 -103.24 -104.97 -91.45
C LYS A 351 -102.91 -106.46 -91.54
N LYS A 352 -101.96 -106.94 -90.73
CA LYS A 352 -101.61 -108.38 -90.69
C LYS A 352 -102.69 -109.23 -90.02
N LEU A 353 -103.38 -108.69 -89.01
CA LEU A 353 -104.43 -109.41 -88.29
C LEU A 353 -105.67 -109.65 -89.17
N ASN A 354 -106.13 -108.61 -89.88
CA ASN A 354 -107.32 -108.69 -90.73
C ASN A 354 -107.16 -109.72 -91.87
N ALA A 355 -105.96 -109.80 -92.45
CA ALA A 355 -105.64 -110.77 -93.49
C ALA A 355 -105.68 -112.23 -92.97
N GLY A 356 -105.17 -112.49 -91.78
CA GLY A 356 -105.19 -113.83 -91.17
C GLY A 356 -106.62 -114.34 -90.88
N ILE A 357 -107.52 -113.45 -90.45
CA ILE A 357 -108.94 -113.80 -90.21
C ILE A 357 -109.64 -114.18 -91.53
N ALA A 358 -109.38 -113.44 -92.62
CA ALA A 358 -109.86 -113.80 -93.95
C ALA A 358 -109.36 -115.20 -94.37
N GLY A 359 -108.11 -115.55 -94.02
CA GLY A 359 -107.52 -116.87 -94.25
C GLY A 359 -108.27 -118.02 -93.57
N VAL A 360 -108.79 -117.82 -92.37
CA VAL A 360 -109.59 -118.84 -91.66
C VAL A 360 -111.01 -118.91 -92.23
N ALA A 361 -111.61 -117.76 -92.57
CA ALA A 361 -112.93 -117.70 -93.22
C ALA A 361 -112.92 -118.42 -94.59
N ALA A 362 -111.83 -118.31 -95.34
CA ALA A 362 -111.63 -119.03 -96.59
C ALA A 362 -111.58 -120.56 -96.40
N ILE A 363 -110.94 -121.05 -95.33
CA ILE A 363 -110.89 -122.49 -95.00
C ILE A 363 -112.29 -123.01 -94.62
N ALA A 364 -113.03 -122.23 -93.83
CA ALA A 364 -114.35 -122.63 -93.34
C ALA A 364 -115.41 -122.77 -94.45
N SER A 365 -115.22 -122.12 -95.60
CA SER A 365 -116.14 -122.13 -96.73
C SER A 365 -115.86 -123.22 -97.79
N ILE A 366 -114.93 -124.15 -97.54
CA ILE A 366 -114.60 -125.25 -98.46
C ILE A 366 -115.67 -126.38 -98.38
N PRO A 367 -116.39 -126.70 -99.47
CA PRO A 367 -117.33 -127.82 -99.51
C PRO A 367 -116.63 -129.16 -99.76
N TYR A 368 -117.19 -130.24 -99.20
CA TYR A 368 -116.67 -131.62 -99.33
C TYR A 368 -117.81 -132.61 -99.59
N VAL A 369 -117.61 -133.56 -100.50
CA VAL A 369 -118.61 -134.56 -100.90
C VAL A 369 -118.50 -135.82 -100.05
N THR A 370 -119.63 -136.35 -99.58
CA THR A 370 -119.71 -137.34 -98.48
C THR A 370 -119.66 -138.81 -98.88
N GLU A 371 -119.96 -139.14 -100.14
CA GLU A 371 -120.11 -140.53 -100.62
C GLU A 371 -118.80 -141.15 -101.13
N ASN A 372 -117.84 -140.34 -101.57
CA ASN A 372 -116.55 -140.82 -102.08
C ASN A 372 -115.46 -140.82 -101.00
N ASN A 373 -114.51 -141.76 -101.13
CA ASN A 373 -113.38 -141.90 -100.20
C ASN A 373 -112.39 -140.71 -100.24
N PHE A 374 -112.46 -139.88 -101.29
CA PHE A 374 -111.67 -138.66 -101.46
C PHE A 374 -112.57 -137.53 -101.99
N SER A 375 -112.40 -136.32 -101.46
CA SER A 375 -112.93 -135.09 -102.05
C SER A 375 -111.98 -133.92 -101.83
N TYR A 376 -112.11 -132.89 -102.68
CA TYR A 376 -111.32 -131.67 -102.61
C TYR A 376 -112.21 -130.45 -102.87
N GLY A 377 -111.78 -129.28 -102.39
CA GLY A 377 -112.50 -128.03 -102.60
C GLY A 377 -111.60 -126.80 -102.41
N ILE A 378 -112.12 -125.66 -102.86
CA ILE A 378 -111.47 -124.35 -102.77
C ILE A 378 -112.48 -123.38 -102.15
N GLY A 379 -112.01 -122.52 -101.26
CA GLY A 379 -112.80 -121.52 -100.56
C GLY A 379 -112.15 -120.14 -100.66
N LEU A 380 -112.98 -119.09 -100.57
CA LEU A 380 -112.55 -117.69 -100.59
C LEU A 380 -113.06 -116.99 -99.33
N GLY A 381 -112.24 -116.12 -98.76
CA GLY A 381 -112.55 -115.38 -97.54
C GLY A 381 -112.12 -113.93 -97.65
N ASN A 382 -112.96 -113.04 -97.12
CA ASN A 382 -112.66 -111.62 -97.00
C ASN A 382 -113.10 -111.15 -95.61
N TYR A 383 -112.30 -110.30 -94.99
CA TYR A 383 -112.59 -109.67 -93.71
C TYR A 383 -111.92 -108.30 -93.64
N SER A 384 -112.72 -107.23 -93.60
CA SER A 384 -112.22 -105.84 -93.68
C SER A 384 -111.31 -105.64 -94.91
N ASN A 385 -110.08 -105.13 -94.72
CA ASN A 385 -109.06 -104.96 -95.76
C ASN A 385 -108.16 -106.21 -95.99
N GLY A 386 -108.55 -107.36 -95.43
CA GLY A 386 -107.90 -108.66 -95.62
C GLY A 386 -108.66 -109.56 -96.58
N ASN A 387 -107.95 -110.18 -97.53
CA ASN A 387 -108.52 -111.13 -98.49
C ASN A 387 -107.66 -112.39 -98.48
N ALA A 388 -108.27 -113.56 -98.64
CA ALA A 388 -107.54 -114.83 -98.65
C ALA A 388 -108.22 -115.91 -99.49
N THR A 389 -107.40 -116.87 -99.90
CA THR A 389 -107.79 -118.03 -100.73
C THR A 389 -107.39 -119.29 -99.99
N ALA A 390 -108.26 -120.29 -99.95
CA ALA A 390 -108.01 -121.57 -99.31
C ALA A 390 -108.26 -122.74 -100.24
N ALA A 391 -107.51 -123.83 -100.05
CA ALA A 391 -107.72 -125.11 -100.71
C ALA A 391 -107.64 -126.23 -99.68
N GLY A 392 -108.39 -127.31 -99.89
CA GLY A 392 -108.37 -128.43 -98.96
C GLY A 392 -108.88 -129.72 -99.55
N ILE A 393 -108.54 -130.80 -98.84
CA ILE A 393 -108.83 -132.19 -99.20
C ILE A 393 -109.44 -132.93 -98.00
N GLN A 394 -110.33 -133.88 -98.28
CA GLN A 394 -110.93 -134.78 -97.30
C GLN A 394 -110.71 -136.23 -97.73
N LEU A 395 -110.33 -137.07 -96.77
CA LEU A 395 -110.14 -138.51 -96.90
C LEU A 395 -111.06 -139.24 -95.91
N LYS A 396 -111.83 -140.21 -96.40
CA LYS A 396 -112.56 -141.18 -95.55
C LYS A 396 -111.64 -142.37 -95.29
N THR A 397 -111.28 -142.60 -94.04
CA THR A 397 -110.36 -143.71 -93.66
C THR A 397 -111.09 -144.96 -93.18
N SER A 398 -112.36 -144.82 -92.77
CA SER A 398 -113.30 -145.89 -92.46
C SER A 398 -114.72 -145.34 -92.58
N SER A 399 -115.75 -146.19 -92.56
CA SER A 399 -117.17 -145.83 -92.69
C SER A 399 -117.61 -144.71 -91.73
N ASN A 400 -116.96 -144.63 -90.56
CA ASN A 400 -117.30 -143.71 -89.47
C ASN A 400 -116.20 -142.65 -89.19
N THR A 401 -115.16 -142.52 -90.02
CA THR A 401 -114.04 -141.58 -89.78
C THR A 401 -113.61 -140.76 -91.00
N ASN A 402 -113.51 -139.45 -90.81
CA ASN A 402 -113.10 -138.46 -91.81
C ASN A 402 -111.84 -137.71 -91.35
N LEU A 403 -110.90 -137.50 -92.27
CA LEU A 403 -109.75 -136.61 -92.11
C LEU A 403 -109.86 -135.47 -93.13
N ARG A 404 -109.65 -134.22 -92.69
CA ARG A 404 -109.60 -133.01 -93.53
C ARG A 404 -108.26 -132.32 -93.39
N LEU A 405 -107.75 -131.76 -94.48
CA LEU A 405 -106.50 -131.01 -94.51
C LEU A 405 -106.68 -129.78 -95.40
N ASN A 406 -106.49 -128.59 -94.85
CA ASN A 406 -106.77 -127.31 -95.48
C ASN A 406 -105.54 -126.40 -95.36
N VAL A 407 -105.34 -125.56 -96.36
CA VAL A 407 -104.33 -124.50 -96.38
C VAL A 407 -104.96 -123.21 -96.91
N SER A 408 -104.53 -122.06 -96.41
CA SER A 408 -104.90 -120.76 -96.98
C SER A 408 -103.76 -119.76 -96.99
N TRP A 409 -103.87 -118.80 -97.91
CA TRP A 409 -102.90 -117.74 -98.16
C TRP A 409 -103.61 -116.39 -98.19
N ASP A 410 -103.07 -115.39 -97.49
CA ASP A 410 -103.70 -114.08 -97.31
C ASP A 410 -102.97 -112.90 -98.00
N SER A 411 -103.67 -111.77 -98.12
CA SER A 411 -103.18 -110.53 -98.75
C SER A 411 -102.05 -109.82 -97.98
N SER A 412 -101.66 -110.30 -96.80
CA SER A 412 -100.46 -109.89 -96.06
C SER A 412 -99.34 -110.92 -96.13
N HIS A 413 -99.42 -111.88 -97.05
CA HIS A 413 -98.47 -112.95 -97.31
C HIS A 413 -98.29 -113.93 -96.12
N ASN A 414 -99.26 -114.03 -95.21
CA ASN A 414 -99.25 -115.12 -94.24
C ASN A 414 -99.89 -116.39 -94.84
N THR A 415 -99.52 -117.55 -94.30
CA THR A 415 -100.07 -118.86 -94.67
C THR A 415 -100.64 -119.53 -93.42
N ALA A 416 -101.85 -120.08 -93.50
CA ALA A 416 -102.46 -120.85 -92.42
C ALA A 416 -102.68 -122.31 -92.89
N LEU A 417 -102.49 -123.26 -91.97
CA LEU A 417 -102.69 -124.69 -92.21
C LEU A 417 -103.64 -125.24 -91.13
N GLY A 418 -104.68 -125.96 -91.54
CA GLY A 418 -105.67 -126.53 -90.63
C GLY A 418 -106.00 -127.98 -90.98
N MET A 419 -105.67 -128.91 -90.10
CA MET A 419 -106.01 -130.33 -90.22
C MET A 419 -107.06 -130.71 -89.16
N GLY A 420 -108.06 -131.48 -89.54
CA GLY A 420 -109.17 -131.87 -88.64
C GLY A 420 -109.56 -133.33 -88.83
N PHE A 421 -109.79 -134.03 -87.73
CA PHE A 421 -110.25 -135.41 -87.70
C PHE A 421 -111.64 -135.47 -87.06
N ALA A 422 -112.53 -136.29 -87.62
CA ALA A 422 -113.88 -136.50 -87.10
C ALA A 422 -114.22 -137.99 -87.09
N GLY A 423 -114.74 -138.48 -85.96
CA GLY A 423 -115.31 -139.82 -85.83
C GLY A 423 -116.68 -139.73 -85.17
N GLY A 424 -117.64 -140.53 -85.63
CA GLY A 424 -119.00 -140.58 -85.09
C GLY A 424 -119.46 -142.02 -84.83
N TRP A 425 -120.19 -142.22 -83.74
CA TRP A 425 -120.81 -143.49 -83.35
C TRP A 425 -122.31 -143.48 -83.65
#